data_AF-A0A3C0N893-F1
#
_entry.id   AF-A0A3C0N893-F1
#
_cell.length_a   1.000
_cell.length_b   1.000
_cell.length_c   1.000
_cell.angle_alpha   90.00
_cell.angle_beta   90.00
_cell.angle_gamma   90.00
#
_symmetry.space_group_name_H-M   'P 1'
#
loop_
_entity.id
_entity.type
_entity.pdbx_description
1 polymer ?
#
loop_
_entity_poly.entity_id
_entity_poly.type
_entity_poly.pdbx_seq_one_letter_code
_entity_poly.pdbx_strand_id
1 'polypeptide(L)'
;LDDSSTDSSVDKLTFSGTGLTSTNAIVTRIGSSSDLKISFAGITDSVILKRQVFSSSANYGVESIQFSNGVIWTEAQLWNAYLTLGAATNDTLEGTSAGDTIRGGVGTDYLDGKAGADNYL
;
A
#
# COMPACT_ATOMS: atom_id res chain seq x y z
N LEU A 1 8.35 0.68 9.71
CA LEU A 1 9.41 1.22 8.85
C LEU A 1 9.02 2.64 8.51
N ASP A 2 9.90 3.59 8.76
CA ASP A 2 9.69 5.01 8.48
C ASP A 2 10.93 5.43 7.71
N ASP A 3 10.75 5.87 6.46
CA ASP A 3 11.80 6.62 5.78
C ASP A 3 11.30 8.01 5.41
N SER A 4 12.17 8.96 5.73
CA SER A 4 12.05 10.38 5.41
C SER A 4 13.42 10.96 5.07
N SER A 5 14.36 10.10 4.67
CA SER A 5 15.68 10.49 4.25
C SER A 5 15.58 11.34 2.96
N THR A 6 16.59 12.17 2.74
CA THR A 6 16.69 12.98 1.51
C THR A 6 17.66 12.37 0.51
N ASP A 7 18.08 11.13 0.78
CA ASP A 7 18.95 10.41 -0.14
C ASP A 7 18.12 9.78 -1.28
N SER A 8 18.84 9.22 -2.24
CA SER A 8 18.23 8.52 -3.40
C SER A 8 18.33 7.01 -3.24
N SER A 9 18.56 6.54 -2.01
CA SER A 9 18.62 5.11 -1.72
C SER A 9 17.22 4.53 -1.85
N VAL A 10 17.16 3.31 -2.36
CA VAL A 10 15.91 2.55 -2.50
C VAL A 10 15.74 1.77 -1.20
N ASP A 11 14.72 2.11 -0.43
CA ASP A 11 14.36 1.35 0.74
C ASP A 11 13.67 0.06 0.36
N LYS A 12 14.18 -1.03 0.94
CA LYS A 12 13.75 -2.39 0.64
C LYS A 12 13.26 -3.10 1.88
N LEU A 13 11.97 -3.46 1.87
CA LEU A 13 11.40 -4.45 2.79
C LEU A 13 11.51 -5.85 2.19
N THR A 14 11.99 -6.81 2.98
CA THR A 14 12.04 -8.23 2.57
C THR A 14 11.27 -9.12 3.55
N PHE A 15 10.35 -9.92 3.01
CA PHE A 15 9.64 -10.98 3.70
C PHE A 15 10.21 -12.34 3.30
N SER A 16 10.72 -13.10 4.27
CA SER A 16 11.32 -14.43 4.03
C SER A 16 10.51 -15.59 4.63
N GLY A 17 9.45 -15.29 5.38
CA GLY A 17 8.63 -16.29 6.07
C GLY A 17 7.65 -17.02 5.15
N THR A 18 7.33 -18.27 5.51
CA THR A 18 6.31 -19.08 4.85
C THR A 18 4.96 -18.35 4.87
N GLY A 19 4.28 -18.29 3.72
CA GLY A 19 2.97 -17.65 3.58
C GLY A 19 3.01 -16.12 3.44
N LEU A 20 4.17 -15.48 3.60
CA LEU A 20 4.39 -14.04 3.35
C LEU A 20 4.59 -13.76 1.85
N THR A 21 3.65 -14.24 1.03
CA THR A 21 3.68 -14.13 -0.44
C THR A 21 2.91 -12.90 -0.91
N SER A 22 3.26 -12.39 -2.09
CA SER A 22 2.54 -11.26 -2.69
C SER A 22 1.05 -11.52 -2.89
N THR A 23 0.66 -12.77 -3.15
CA THR A 23 -0.74 -13.18 -3.36
C THR A 23 -1.54 -13.24 -2.07
N ASN A 24 -0.87 -13.37 -0.92
CA ASN A 24 -1.51 -13.40 0.39
C ASN A 24 -1.49 -12.03 1.07
N ALA A 25 -0.76 -11.06 0.51
CA ALA A 25 -0.60 -9.74 1.07
C ALA A 25 -1.90 -8.95 1.01
N ILE A 26 -2.24 -8.31 2.13
CA ILE A 26 -3.38 -7.41 2.29
C ILE A 26 -2.83 -6.08 2.78
N VAL A 27 -3.09 -5.03 2.02
CA VAL A 27 -2.60 -3.68 2.30
C VAL A 27 -3.77 -2.81 2.71
N THR A 28 -3.70 -2.21 3.90
CA THR A 28 -4.77 -1.35 4.45
C THR A 28 -4.18 -0.09 5.05
N ARG A 29 -4.90 1.02 4.96
CA ARG A 29 -4.53 2.26 5.68
C ARG A 29 -4.93 2.17 7.15
N ILE A 30 -4.15 2.79 8.03
CA ILE A 30 -4.47 2.84 9.47
C ILE A 30 -5.30 4.10 9.76
N GLY A 31 -6.62 3.95 9.78
CA GLY A 31 -7.54 5.06 10.01
C GLY A 31 -7.28 6.20 9.02
N SER A 32 -7.11 7.42 9.54
CA SER A 32 -6.77 8.61 8.73
C SER A 32 -5.28 8.96 8.70
N SER A 33 -4.38 8.09 9.19
CA SER A 33 -2.93 8.36 9.18
C SER A 33 -2.34 8.20 7.78
N SER A 34 -1.11 8.62 7.54
CA SER A 34 -0.41 8.30 6.27
C SER A 34 0.26 6.92 6.28
N ASP A 35 -0.09 6.05 7.23
CA ASP A 35 0.56 4.75 7.40
C ASP A 35 -0.21 3.65 6.70
N LEU A 36 0.51 2.77 5.99
CA LEU A 36 -0.02 1.51 5.47
C LEU A 36 0.37 0.35 6.37
N LYS A 37 -0.55 -0.57 6.58
CA LYS A 37 -0.33 -1.86 7.23
C LYS A 37 -0.35 -2.95 6.16
N ILE A 38 0.72 -3.74 6.10
CA ILE A 38 0.78 -4.98 5.33
C ILE A 38 0.55 -6.14 6.28
N SER A 39 -0.52 -6.89 6.02
CA SER A 39 -0.86 -8.15 6.69
C SER A 39 -0.94 -9.27 5.66
N PHE A 40 -1.05 -10.52 6.11
CA PHE A 40 -1.15 -11.67 5.22
C PHE A 40 -2.32 -12.56 5.63
N ALA A 41 -3.08 -13.04 4.64
CA ALA A 41 -4.23 -13.91 4.88
C ALA A 41 -3.82 -15.16 5.68
N GLY A 42 -4.51 -15.42 6.80
CA GLY A 42 -4.22 -16.55 7.68
C GLY A 42 -2.98 -16.38 8.58
N ILE A 43 -2.36 -15.20 8.61
CA ILE A 43 -1.20 -14.88 9.44
C ILE A 43 -1.55 -13.68 10.34
N THR A 44 -1.23 -13.78 11.64
CA THR A 44 -1.57 -12.75 12.64
C THR A 44 -0.63 -11.55 12.62
N ASP A 45 0.60 -11.76 12.17
CA ASP A 45 1.62 -10.72 12.16
C ASP A 45 1.40 -9.71 11.03
N SER A 46 1.89 -8.49 11.24
CA SER A 46 1.81 -7.41 10.25
C SER A 46 2.99 -6.46 10.36
N VAL A 47 3.23 -5.71 9.28
CA VAL A 47 4.22 -4.64 9.22
C VAL A 47 3.51 -3.32 8.96
N ILE A 48 3.93 -2.28 9.67
CA ILE A 48 3.46 -0.91 9.43
C ILE A 48 4.55 -0.13 8.69
N LEU A 49 4.18 0.39 7.53
CA LEU A 49 4.91 1.34 6.71
C LEU A 49 4.41 2.74 7.08
N LYS A 50 5.23 3.49 7.80
CA LYS A 50 4.92 4.84 8.26
C LYS A 50 5.01 5.79 7.08
N ARG A 51 4.06 6.73 7.02
CA ARG A 51 4.03 7.82 6.03
C ARG A 51 4.06 7.37 4.55
N GLN A 52 3.78 6.11 4.26
CA GLN A 52 3.83 5.54 2.92
C GLN A 52 2.92 6.24 1.91
N VAL A 53 1.80 6.83 2.36
CA VAL A 53 0.88 7.62 1.52
C VAL A 53 0.86 9.09 1.92
N PHE A 54 1.95 9.60 2.51
CA PHE A 54 2.04 11.00 2.94
C PHE A 54 2.21 11.95 1.75
N SER A 55 2.93 11.52 0.72
CA SER A 55 3.11 12.27 -0.52
C SER A 55 3.34 11.28 -1.66
N SER A 56 2.89 11.64 -2.86
CA SER A 56 3.27 10.94 -4.09
C SER A 56 4.68 11.31 -4.58
N SER A 57 5.41 12.15 -3.84
CA SER A 57 6.82 12.48 -4.12
C SER A 57 7.74 11.37 -3.60
N ALA A 58 8.79 11.08 -4.36
CA ALA A 58 9.56 9.83 -4.32
C ALA A 58 10.44 9.53 -3.08
N ASN A 59 10.13 10.03 -1.88
CA ASN A 59 11.03 9.91 -0.72
C ASN A 59 10.31 9.54 0.60
N TYR A 60 9.19 8.83 0.54
CA TYR A 60 8.46 8.44 1.74
C TYR A 60 8.08 6.96 1.72
N GLY A 61 8.53 6.22 2.74
CA GLY A 61 8.16 4.83 2.93
C GLY A 61 9.15 3.86 2.29
N VAL A 62 8.67 2.83 1.61
CA VAL A 62 9.51 1.82 0.95
C VAL A 62 9.26 1.79 -0.56
N GLU A 63 10.33 1.77 -1.35
CA GLU A 63 10.24 1.76 -2.81
C GLU A 63 10.23 0.33 -3.37
N SER A 64 10.66 -0.65 -2.58
CA SER A 64 10.71 -2.06 -2.96
C SER A 64 10.27 -3.01 -1.85
N ILE A 65 9.41 -3.97 -2.19
CA ILE A 65 9.01 -5.05 -1.30
C ILE A 65 9.30 -6.40 -1.97
N GLN A 66 10.21 -7.17 -1.39
CA GLN A 66 10.48 -8.55 -1.78
C GLN A 66 9.63 -9.50 -0.93
N PHE A 67 8.80 -10.32 -1.57
CA PHE A 67 8.00 -11.36 -0.92
C PHE A 67 8.69 -12.72 -0.93
N SER A 68 8.23 -13.64 -0.08
CA SER A 68 8.87 -14.95 0.11
C SER A 68 8.71 -15.91 -1.08
N ASN A 69 7.75 -15.64 -1.97
CA ASN A 69 7.59 -16.34 -3.25
C ASN A 69 8.48 -15.77 -4.37
N GLY A 70 9.41 -14.86 -4.07
CA GLY A 70 10.33 -14.27 -5.05
C GLY A 70 9.76 -13.08 -5.81
N VAL A 71 8.47 -12.77 -5.67
CA VAL A 71 7.85 -11.58 -6.30
C VAL A 71 8.36 -10.31 -5.64
N ILE A 72 8.63 -9.29 -6.45
CA ILE A 72 9.00 -7.94 -5.99
C ILE A 72 7.87 -7.00 -6.38
N TRP A 73 7.41 -6.19 -5.42
CA TRP A 73 6.60 -5.02 -5.69
C TRP A 73 7.47 -3.76 -5.74
N THR A 74 7.23 -2.93 -6.75
CA THR A 74 7.61 -1.52 -6.74
C THR A 74 6.64 -0.73 -5.86
N GLU A 75 7.00 0.50 -5.52
CA GLU A 75 6.08 1.42 -4.85
C GLU A 75 4.73 1.52 -5.59
N ALA A 76 4.74 1.74 -6.90
CA ALA A 76 3.50 1.82 -7.69
C ALA A 76 2.63 0.56 -7.55
N GLN A 77 3.24 -0.63 -7.43
CA GLN A 77 2.50 -1.88 -7.20
C GLN A 77 1.94 -1.97 -5.78
N LEU A 78 2.67 -1.48 -4.78
CA LEU A 78 2.16 -1.34 -3.41
C LEU A 78 0.95 -0.40 -3.35
N TRP A 79 1.03 0.75 -4.00
CA TRP A 79 -0.07 1.72 -4.06
C TRP A 79 -1.28 1.14 -4.79
N ASN A 80 -1.08 0.47 -5.92
CA ASN A 80 -2.18 -0.21 -6.62
C ASN A 80 -2.81 -1.32 -5.76
N ALA A 81 -2.01 -2.08 -5.01
CA ALA A 81 -2.55 -3.07 -4.08
C ALA A 81 -3.43 -2.40 -3.01
N TYR A 82 -2.99 -1.29 -2.43
CA TYR A 82 -3.78 -0.50 -1.49
C TYR A 82 -5.09 0.04 -2.10
N LEU A 83 -5.05 0.56 -3.33
CA LEU A 83 -6.23 1.16 -3.99
C LEU A 83 -7.25 0.15 -4.50
N THR A 84 -6.84 -1.09 -4.75
CA THR A 84 -7.70 -2.11 -5.38
C THR A 84 -8.15 -3.22 -4.42
N LEU A 85 -7.46 -3.41 -3.28
CA LEU A 85 -7.87 -4.31 -2.20
C LEU A 85 -8.76 -3.59 -1.19
N GLY A 86 -9.86 -2.99 -1.65
CA GLY A 86 -10.92 -2.49 -0.76
C GLY A 86 -11.31 -3.57 0.25
N ALA A 87 -11.29 -3.22 1.53
CA ALA A 87 -11.52 -4.17 2.61
C ALA A 87 -13.03 -4.37 2.83
N ALA A 88 -13.37 -5.20 3.81
CA ALA A 88 -14.75 -5.35 4.28
C ALA A 88 -15.10 -4.31 5.37
N THR A 89 -14.44 -3.15 5.34
CA THR A 89 -14.50 -2.09 6.34
C THR A 89 -14.69 -0.73 5.68
N ASN A 90 -15.03 0.29 6.46
CA ASN A 90 -15.07 1.67 5.97
C ASN A 90 -13.65 2.16 5.71
N ASP A 91 -13.32 2.40 4.45
CA ASP A 91 -11.96 2.75 4.03
C ASP A 91 -11.82 4.21 3.59
N THR A 92 -10.60 4.75 3.67
CA THR A 92 -10.22 6.03 3.09
C THR A 92 -9.13 5.77 2.07
N LEU A 93 -9.50 5.77 0.80
CA LEU A 93 -8.62 5.47 -0.33
C LEU A 93 -8.32 6.77 -1.08
N GLU A 94 -7.06 7.19 -1.03
CA GLU A 94 -6.55 8.37 -1.73
C GLU A 94 -5.56 7.94 -2.80
N GLY A 95 -5.87 8.28 -4.05
CA GLY A 95 -5.05 8.02 -5.23
C GLY A 95 -3.84 8.94 -5.35
N THR A 96 -3.21 8.86 -6.51
CA THR A 96 -2.00 9.57 -6.92
C THR A 96 -2.33 10.69 -7.90
N SER A 97 -1.32 11.22 -8.61
CA SER A 97 -1.56 12.12 -9.76
C SER A 97 -1.64 11.39 -11.10
N ALA A 98 -1.51 10.05 -11.09
CA ALA A 98 -1.67 9.18 -12.24
C ALA A 98 -3.13 8.74 -12.41
N GLY A 99 -3.47 8.06 -13.51
CA GLY A 99 -4.80 7.46 -13.65
C GLY A 99 -4.92 6.22 -12.78
N ASP A 100 -5.72 6.29 -11.72
CA ASP A 100 -5.85 5.22 -10.74
C ASP A 100 -7.10 4.36 -10.96
N THR A 101 -7.04 3.10 -10.53
CA THR A 101 -8.23 2.27 -10.35
C THR A 101 -8.46 2.09 -8.86
N ILE A 102 -9.59 2.60 -8.37
CA ILE A 102 -9.92 2.63 -6.95
C ILE A 102 -11.16 1.79 -6.73
N ARG A 103 -11.07 0.84 -5.80
CA ARG A 103 -12.17 -0.05 -5.43
C ARG A 103 -12.37 0.00 -3.93
N GLY A 104 -13.48 0.61 -3.48
CA GLY A 104 -13.80 0.75 -2.06
C GLY A 104 -14.08 -0.57 -1.34
N GLY A 105 -14.65 -1.54 -2.05
CA GLY A 105 -14.99 -2.83 -1.44
C GLY A 105 -16.35 -2.78 -0.75
N VAL A 106 -16.43 -3.27 0.48
CA VAL A 106 -17.68 -3.32 1.26
C VAL A 106 -17.55 -2.40 2.46
N GLY A 107 -18.46 -1.45 2.61
CA GLY A 107 -18.43 -0.48 3.70
C GLY A 107 -18.95 0.86 3.23
N THR A 108 -18.83 1.87 4.10
CA THR A 108 -18.95 3.27 3.69
C THR A 108 -17.55 3.82 3.46
N ASP A 109 -17.18 3.95 2.19
CA ASP A 109 -15.83 4.34 1.80
C ASP A 109 -15.75 5.81 1.37
N TYR A 110 -14.62 6.44 1.69
CA TYR A 110 -14.19 7.70 1.10
C TYR A 110 -13.17 7.40 0.01
N LEU A 111 -13.51 7.74 -1.23
CA LEU A 111 -12.64 7.53 -2.40
C LEU A 111 -12.28 8.88 -3.01
N ASP A 112 -10.98 9.15 -3.14
CA ASP A 112 -10.45 10.37 -3.74
C ASP A 112 -9.26 10.04 -4.63
N GLY A 113 -9.50 9.93 -5.94
CA GLY A 113 -8.46 9.65 -6.93
C GLY A 113 -7.46 10.79 -7.18
N LYS A 114 -7.67 11.96 -6.55
CA LYS A 114 -6.87 13.17 -6.74
C LYS A 114 -6.85 13.62 -8.21
N ALA A 115 -5.68 13.61 -8.85
CA ALA A 115 -5.51 14.13 -10.21
C ALA A 115 -5.24 12.97 -11.15
N GLY A 116 -5.72 13.07 -12.39
CA GLY A 116 -5.58 11.98 -13.35
C GLY A 116 -6.93 11.60 -13.94
N ALA A 117 -6.92 10.53 -14.73
CA ALA A 117 -8.14 9.92 -15.26
C ALA A 117 -8.42 8.64 -14.47
N ASP A 118 -9.28 8.76 -13.46
CA ASP A 118 -9.50 7.70 -12.48
C ASP A 118 -10.74 6.86 -12.79
N ASN A 119 -10.68 5.59 -12.41
CA ASN A 119 -11.79 4.66 -12.50
C ASN A 119 -12.18 4.15 -11.11
N TYR A 120 -13.46 4.29 -10.75
CA TYR A 120 -14.02 3.87 -9.46
C TYR A 120 -14.88 2.63 -9.68
N LEU A 121 -14.57 1.56 -8.96
CA LEU A 121 -15.21 0.23 -9.07
C LEU A 121 -16.05 -0.14 -7.85
#